data_AF-A0A659UGW3-F1
#
_entry.id   AF-A0A659UGW3-F1
#
_cell.length_a   1.000
_cell.length_b   1.000
_cell.length_c   1.000
_cell.angle_alpha   90.00
_cell.angle_beta   90.00
_cell.angle_gamma   90.00
#
_symmetry.space_group_name_H-M   'P 1'
#
loop_
_entity.id
_entity.type
_entity.pdbx_description
1 polymer ?
#
loop_
_entity_poly.entity_id
_entity_poly.type
_entity_poly.pdbx_seq_one_letter_code
_entity_poly.pdbx_strand_id
1 'polypeptide(L)'
;KYGAKSITSSYRSKPMGFKWPENWKEVPLLQKVVGKTAHFKDGTTKDVDAIILCTGYLHSFPFLTDDLKLKTANRMWPLDLYEGVVWEKNPKLSYIGMQDQFYTFNMFDAQAWFARDVIIGRIKLP
;
A
#
# COMPACT_ATOMS: atom_id res chain seq x y z
N LYS A 1 -15.47 21.48 -7.53
CA LYS A 1 -14.05 21.34 -7.09
C LYS A 1 -13.28 20.68 -8.24
N TYR A 2 -12.28 21.36 -8.80
CA TYR A 2 -11.38 21.00 -9.92
C TYR A 2 -11.98 20.45 -11.25
N GLY A 3 -13.29 20.22 -11.35
CA GLY A 3 -14.05 20.32 -12.63
C GLY A 3 -14.03 19.11 -13.57
N ALA A 4 -13.68 17.91 -13.10
CA ALA A 4 -13.76 16.71 -13.96
C ALA A 4 -15.20 16.45 -14.45
N LYS A 5 -15.37 16.27 -15.77
CA LYS A 5 -16.68 16.02 -16.40
C LYS A 5 -17.36 14.76 -15.86
N SER A 6 -16.61 13.66 -15.73
CA SER A 6 -17.10 12.43 -15.11
C SER A 6 -15.94 11.61 -14.53
N ILE A 7 -16.24 10.74 -13.57
CA ILE A 7 -15.28 9.80 -12.97
C ILE A 7 -15.81 8.37 -13.15
N THR A 8 -14.90 7.44 -13.44
CA THR A 8 -15.22 6.01 -13.49
C THR A 8 -14.13 5.23 -12.77
N SER A 9 -14.46 4.70 -11.60
CA SER A 9 -13.55 3.91 -10.79
C SER A 9 -13.81 2.42 -11.02
N SER A 10 -12.80 1.71 -11.50
CA SER A 10 -12.85 0.27 -11.73
C SER A 10 -12.26 -0.48 -10.53
N TYR A 11 -12.90 -1.59 -10.13
CA TYR A 11 -12.42 -2.45 -9.04
C TYR A 11 -12.19 -3.89 -9.50
N ARG A 12 -11.17 -4.55 -8.92
CA ARG A 12 -10.85 -5.96 -9.19
C ARG A 12 -11.60 -6.94 -8.29
N SER A 13 -11.69 -6.63 -7.01
CA SER A 13 -12.11 -7.59 -5.97
C SER A 13 -13.49 -7.27 -5.40
N LYS A 14 -13.65 -6.12 -4.75
CA LYS A 14 -14.93 -5.64 -4.22
C LYS A 14 -15.10 -4.16 -4.58
N PRO A 15 -16.34 -3.70 -4.82
CA PRO A 15 -16.64 -2.28 -4.94
C PRO A 15 -16.27 -1.55 -3.65
N MET A 16 -15.96 -0.24 -3.75
CA MET A 16 -15.83 0.59 -2.55
C MET A 16 -17.21 0.81 -1.91
N GLY A 17 -18.25 1.00 -2.73
CA GLY A 17 -19.64 0.99 -2.29
C GLY A 17 -20.11 2.27 -1.58
N PHE A 18 -19.41 3.39 -1.79
CA PHE A 18 -19.82 4.68 -1.23
C PHE A 18 -21.01 5.29 -1.99
N LYS A 19 -21.70 6.26 -1.37
CA LYS A 19 -22.70 7.10 -2.04
C LYS A 19 -22.01 8.17 -2.88
N TRP A 20 -21.70 7.83 -4.12
CA TRP A 20 -21.02 8.73 -5.04
C TRP A 20 -21.90 9.87 -5.56
N PRO A 21 -21.30 11.02 -5.96
CA PRO A 21 -21.98 12.05 -6.74
C PRO A 21 -22.46 11.52 -8.10
N GLU A 22 -23.43 12.20 -8.72
CA GLU A 22 -24.08 11.77 -9.96
C GLU A 22 -23.11 11.52 -11.13
N ASN A 23 -22.00 12.28 -11.21
CA ASN A 23 -21.03 12.16 -12.29
C ASN A 23 -19.94 11.09 -12.06
N TRP A 24 -20.06 10.27 -10.99
CA TRP A 24 -19.10 9.23 -10.64
C TRP A 24 -19.77 7.85 -10.66
N LYS A 25 -19.19 6.92 -11.43
CA LYS A 25 -19.65 5.52 -11.51
C LYS A 25 -18.58 4.53 -11.05
N GLU A 26 -18.97 3.55 -10.23
CA GLU A 26 -18.15 2.35 -9.99
C GLU A 26 -18.47 1.26 -11.01
N VAL A 27 -17.43 0.60 -11.53
CA VAL A 27 -17.55 -0.49 -12.51
C VAL A 27 -16.61 -1.65 -12.15
N PRO A 28 -16.90 -2.89 -12.60
CA PRO A 28 -15.99 -4.01 -12.42
C PRO A 28 -14.66 -3.86 -13.18
N LEU A 29 -13.81 -4.87 -13.04
CA LEU A 29 -12.42 -4.89 -13.54
C LEU A 29 -12.30 -4.47 -15.02
N LEU A 30 -11.47 -3.46 -15.28
CA LEU A 30 -10.99 -3.10 -16.62
C LEU A 30 -10.32 -4.32 -17.28
N GLN A 31 -10.80 -4.70 -18.46
CA GLN A 31 -10.27 -5.82 -19.24
C GLN A 31 -9.26 -5.36 -20.29
N LYS A 32 -9.60 -4.29 -21.02
CA LYS A 32 -8.76 -3.73 -22.08
C LYS A 32 -9.19 -2.30 -22.39
N VAL A 33 -8.31 -1.59 -23.10
CA VAL A 33 -8.60 -0.28 -23.70
C VAL A 33 -8.34 -0.40 -25.20
N VAL A 34 -9.29 0.02 -26.02
CA VAL A 34 -9.18 0.07 -27.48
C VAL A 34 -9.38 1.50 -27.92
N GLY A 35 -8.32 2.18 -28.36
CA GLY A 35 -8.35 3.62 -28.57
C GLY A 35 -8.64 4.36 -27.26
N LYS A 36 -9.77 5.08 -27.21
CA LYS A 36 -10.26 5.74 -25.97
C LYS A 36 -11.28 4.92 -25.19
N THR A 37 -11.73 3.79 -25.73
CA THR A 37 -12.82 3.01 -25.17
C THR A 37 -12.28 1.98 -24.17
N ALA A 38 -12.61 2.15 -22.90
CA ALA A 38 -12.37 1.18 -21.84
C ALA A 38 -13.46 0.11 -21.85
N HIS A 39 -13.07 -1.17 -21.74
CA HIS A 39 -13.99 -2.32 -21.66
C HIS A 39 -13.88 -2.96 -20.27
N PHE A 40 -15.01 -3.15 -19.58
CA PHE A 40 -15.07 -3.70 -18.23
C PHE A 40 -15.61 -5.13 -18.19
N LYS A 41 -15.38 -5.84 -17.07
CA LYS A 41 -15.71 -7.26 -16.91
C LYS A 41 -17.21 -7.59 -17.04
N ASP A 42 -18.08 -6.63 -16.76
CA ASP A 42 -19.54 -6.77 -16.94
C ASP A 42 -20.01 -6.56 -18.40
N GLY A 43 -19.07 -6.39 -19.34
CA GLY A 43 -19.36 -6.12 -20.74
C GLY A 43 -19.65 -4.65 -21.05
N THR A 44 -19.74 -3.78 -20.04
CA THR A 44 -19.94 -2.35 -20.27
C THR A 44 -18.69 -1.70 -20.84
N THR A 45 -18.89 -0.59 -21.55
CA THR A 45 -17.80 0.21 -22.13
C THR A 45 -17.97 1.67 -21.80
N LYS A 46 -16.86 2.42 -21.84
CA LYS A 46 -16.87 3.87 -21.68
C LYS A 46 -15.66 4.50 -22.35
N ASP A 47 -15.88 5.59 -23.09
CA ASP A 47 -14.79 6.44 -23.55
C ASP A 47 -14.20 7.25 -22.38
N VAL A 48 -12.87 7.21 -22.27
CA VAL A 48 -12.12 7.91 -21.23
C VAL A 48 -11.01 8.77 -21.85
N ASP A 49 -10.78 9.94 -21.25
CA ASP A 49 -9.75 10.88 -21.70
C ASP A 49 -8.41 10.67 -20.98
N ALA A 50 -8.44 10.13 -19.77
CA ALA A 50 -7.26 9.86 -18.96
C ALA A 50 -7.48 8.64 -18.05
N ILE A 51 -6.40 7.94 -17.72
CA ILE A 51 -6.38 6.80 -16.80
C ILE A 51 -5.39 7.10 -15.67
N ILE A 52 -5.84 6.96 -14.42
CA ILE A 52 -5.00 7.09 -13.24
C ILE A 52 -4.94 5.72 -12.55
N LEU A 53 -3.74 5.15 -12.47
CA LEU A 53 -3.52 3.82 -11.87
C LEU A 53 -3.32 3.92 -10.36
N CYS A 54 -4.41 3.93 -9.61
CA CYS A 54 -4.39 3.88 -8.14
C CYS A 54 -4.13 2.45 -7.61
N THR A 55 -3.07 1.79 -8.08
CA THR A 55 -2.84 0.33 -7.89
C THR A 55 -1.88 -0.03 -6.74
N GLY A 56 -1.57 0.94 -5.88
CA GLY A 56 -0.72 0.75 -4.71
C GLY A 56 0.78 0.92 -5.00
N TYR A 57 1.60 0.45 -4.07
CA TYR A 57 3.06 0.56 -4.08
C TYR A 57 3.70 -0.77 -3.68
N LEU A 58 5.00 -0.90 -3.95
CA LEU A 58 5.82 -2.02 -3.52
C LEU A 58 6.87 -1.55 -2.52
N HIS A 59 7.14 -2.33 -1.49
CA HIS A 59 8.33 -2.14 -0.65
C HIS A 59 9.58 -2.36 -1.50
N SER A 60 10.37 -1.30 -1.69
CA SER A 60 11.54 -1.30 -2.58
C SER A 60 12.73 -0.65 -1.88
N PHE A 61 13.82 -1.42 -1.75
CA PHE A 61 15.07 -1.00 -1.10
C PHE A 61 16.25 -1.25 -2.05
N PRO A 62 16.44 -0.42 -3.09
CA PRO A 62 17.47 -0.62 -4.10
C PRO A 62 18.89 -0.46 -3.56
N PHE A 63 19.03 0.09 -2.36
CA PHE A 63 20.29 0.31 -1.65
C PHE A 63 20.67 -0.85 -0.71
N LEU A 64 19.83 -1.89 -0.57
CA LEU A 64 20.11 -3.04 0.29
C LEU A 64 20.39 -4.30 -0.54
N THR A 65 21.34 -5.09 -0.06
CA THR A 65 21.58 -6.46 -0.51
C THR A 65 20.49 -7.40 -0.01
N ASP A 66 20.34 -8.55 -0.66
CA ASP A 66 19.20 -9.45 -0.45
C ASP A 66 19.14 -10.09 0.94
N ASP A 67 20.25 -10.18 1.66
CA ASP A 67 20.36 -10.66 3.05
C ASP A 67 19.81 -9.66 4.07
N LEU A 68 19.78 -8.37 3.74
CA LEU A 68 19.26 -7.30 4.58
C LEU A 68 17.88 -6.80 4.17
N LYS A 69 17.47 -7.09 2.92
CA LYS A 69 16.27 -6.53 2.29
C LYS A 69 14.99 -7.17 2.78
N LEU A 70 14.12 -6.38 3.41
CA LEU A 70 12.74 -6.78 3.70
C LEU A 70 11.97 -7.02 2.40
N LYS A 71 11.41 -8.22 2.26
CA LYS A 71 10.52 -8.61 1.14
C LYS A 71 9.14 -8.94 1.71
N THR A 72 8.19 -8.02 1.55
CA THR A 72 6.82 -8.17 2.08
C THR A 72 5.79 -7.57 1.14
N ALA A 73 4.54 -8.03 1.27
CA ALA A 73 3.37 -7.28 0.80
C ALA A 73 3.01 -6.16 1.79
N ASN A 74 2.27 -5.15 1.35
CA ASN A 74 1.66 -4.16 2.23
C ASN A 74 0.58 -4.82 3.09
N ARG A 75 0.83 -5.00 4.38
CA ARG A 75 -0.05 -5.68 5.34
C ARG A 75 0.26 -5.25 6.77
N MET A 76 -0.66 -5.54 7.70
CA MET A 76 -0.50 -5.19 9.12
C MET A 76 0.69 -5.88 9.81
N TRP A 77 1.04 -7.10 9.39
CA TRP A 77 2.14 -7.87 10.00
C TRP A 77 3.07 -8.46 8.93
N PRO A 78 4.12 -7.71 8.52
CA PRO A 78 5.25 -8.25 7.77
C PRO A 78 6.02 -9.28 8.60
N LEU A 79 6.53 -10.32 7.94
CA LEU A 79 7.38 -11.33 8.58
C LEU A 79 8.85 -10.87 8.64
N ASP A 80 9.69 -11.62 9.36
CA ASP A 80 11.12 -11.37 9.57
C ASP A 80 11.43 -10.09 10.40
N LEU A 81 10.41 -9.48 10.99
CA LEU A 81 10.51 -8.31 11.86
C LEU A 81 10.04 -8.66 13.28
N TYR A 82 10.98 -8.87 14.19
CA TYR A 82 10.69 -9.05 15.62
C TYR A 82 10.07 -7.78 16.20
N GLU A 83 8.95 -7.94 16.91
CA GLU A 83 8.08 -6.85 17.37
C GLU A 83 7.69 -5.87 16.24
N GLY A 84 7.72 -6.32 14.97
CA GLY A 84 7.45 -5.50 13.80
C GLY A 84 8.54 -4.46 13.50
N VAL A 85 9.70 -4.53 14.13
CA VAL A 85 10.77 -3.52 14.03
C VAL A 85 12.13 -4.12 13.71
N VAL A 86 12.59 -5.10 14.48
CA VAL A 86 13.98 -5.57 14.42
C VAL A 86 14.12 -6.67 13.37
N TRP A 87 15.06 -6.53 12.44
CA TRP A 87 15.32 -7.54 11.42
C TRP A 87 15.90 -8.82 12.04
N GLU A 88 15.15 -9.92 11.96
CA GLU A 88 15.49 -11.16 12.68
C GLU A 88 16.84 -11.77 12.24
N LYS A 89 17.19 -11.63 10.94
CA LYS A 89 18.44 -12.20 10.39
C LYS A 89 19.67 -11.38 10.76
N ASN A 90 19.51 -10.11 11.13
CA ASN A 90 20.58 -9.27 11.64
C ASN A 90 19.99 -8.21 12.58
N PRO A 91 19.99 -8.45 13.91
CA PRO A 91 19.27 -7.61 14.88
C PRO A 91 19.89 -6.22 15.10
N LYS A 92 20.96 -5.89 14.37
CA LYS A 92 21.53 -4.53 14.30
C LYS A 92 20.83 -3.64 13.25
N LEU A 93 19.93 -4.20 12.46
CA LEU A 93 19.10 -3.49 11.49
C LEU A 93 17.66 -3.41 12.00
N SER A 94 17.08 -2.22 11.94
CA SER A 94 15.68 -1.97 12.30
C SER A 94 14.94 -1.32 11.13
N TYR A 95 13.68 -1.73 10.95
CA TYR A 95 12.74 -1.18 10.01
C TYR A 95 11.62 -0.45 10.78
N ILE A 96 11.26 0.76 10.36
CA ILE A 96 10.21 1.57 11.00
C ILE A 96 9.13 1.87 9.98
N GLY A 97 7.86 1.72 10.37
CA GLY A 97 6.70 2.08 9.55
C GLY A 97 6.48 1.18 8.31
N MET A 98 6.95 -0.07 8.33
CA MET A 98 6.84 -0.99 7.20
C MET A 98 5.50 -1.72 7.11
N GLN A 99 4.67 -1.62 8.14
CA GLN A 99 3.31 -2.13 8.19
C GLN A 99 2.36 -1.27 7.35
N ASP A 100 1.24 -1.86 6.93
CA ASP A 100 0.11 -1.10 6.41
C ASP A 100 -0.49 -0.21 7.51
N GLN A 101 -0.93 0.99 7.14
CA GLN A 101 -1.06 2.10 8.08
C GLN A 101 -2.51 2.46 8.36
N PHE A 102 -3.04 1.91 9.46
CA PHE A 102 -4.23 2.47 10.13
C PHE A 102 -3.81 3.55 11.13
N TYR A 103 -2.81 3.24 11.97
CA TYR A 103 -2.09 4.22 12.78
C TYR A 103 -0.83 4.65 12.04
N THR A 104 -0.48 5.92 12.16
CA THR A 104 0.72 6.50 11.53
C THR A 104 1.67 7.01 12.59
N PHE A 105 1.60 8.29 12.96
CA PHE A 105 2.62 8.97 13.76
C PHE A 105 2.88 8.30 15.12
N ASN A 106 1.83 8.01 15.89
CA ASN A 106 2.01 7.38 17.20
C ASN A 106 2.56 5.94 17.11
N MET A 107 2.26 5.22 16.02
CA MET A 107 2.86 3.91 15.76
C MET A 107 4.35 4.05 15.46
N PHE A 108 4.72 5.03 14.63
CA PHE A 108 6.14 5.29 14.33
C PHE A 108 6.92 5.69 15.57
N ASP A 109 6.33 6.51 16.45
CA ASP A 109 6.95 6.88 17.72
C ASP A 109 7.17 5.65 18.61
N ALA A 110 6.15 4.81 18.79
CA ALA A 110 6.29 3.59 19.58
C ALA A 110 7.39 2.67 19.03
N GLN A 111 7.45 2.49 17.71
CA GLN A 111 8.49 1.71 17.03
C GLN A 111 9.88 2.34 17.21
N ALA A 112 10.00 3.66 17.11
CA ALA A 112 11.26 4.38 17.28
C ALA A 112 11.79 4.30 18.73
N TRP A 113 10.90 4.44 19.72
CA TRP A 113 11.25 4.29 21.14
C TRP A 113 11.72 2.86 21.44
N PHE A 114 11.01 1.86 20.92
CA PHE A 114 11.41 0.45 21.05
C PHE A 114 12.79 0.19 20.41
N ALA A 115 13.00 0.60 19.15
CA ALA A 115 14.26 0.43 18.44
C ALA A 115 15.43 1.09 19.20
N ARG A 116 15.23 2.31 19.72
CA ARG A 116 16.25 2.99 20.51
C ARG A 116 16.59 2.20 21.77
N ASP A 117 15.59 1.72 22.51
CA ASP A 117 15.82 1.00 23.77
C ASP A 117 16.51 -0.35 23.56
N VAL A 118 16.31 -0.99 22.41
CA VAL A 118 17.13 -2.12 21.96
C VAL A 118 18.58 -1.69 21.70
N ILE A 119 18.79 -0.62 20.93
CA ILE A 119 20.13 -0.13 20.55
C ILE A 119 20.97 0.26 21.78
N ILE A 120 20.38 0.93 22.77
CA ILE A 120 21.09 1.34 24.00
C ILE A 120 21.10 0.27 25.10
N GLY A 121 20.61 -0.94 24.80
CA GLY A 121 20.66 -2.09 25.69
C GLY A 121 19.70 -2.05 26.89
N ARG A 122 18.69 -1.16 26.87
CA ARG A 122 17.61 -1.16 27.88
C ARG A 122 16.65 -2.34 27.68
N ILE A 123 16.38 -2.70 26.43
CA ILE A 123 15.64 -3.91 26.06
C ILE A 123 16.64 -4.92 25.50
N LYS A 124 16.62 -6.14 26.05
CA LYS A 124 17.40 -7.27 25.52
C LYS A 124 16.54 -8.05 24.55
N LEU A 125 17.07 -8.31 23.36
CA LEU A 125 16.47 -9.23 22.40
C LEU A 125 16.64 -10.68 22.88
N PRO A 126 15.71 -11.58 22.53
CA PRO A 126 15.80 -13.00 22.87
C PRO A 126 17.00 -13.71 22.21
#